data_AF-C5FGZ3-F1
#
_entry.id   AF-C5FGZ3-F1
#
_cell.length_a   1.000
_cell.length_b   1.000
_cell.length_c   1.000
_cell.angle_alpha   90.00
_cell.angle_beta   90.00
_cell.angle_gamma   90.00
#
_symmetry.space_group_name_H-M   'P 1'
#
loop_
_entity.id
_entity.type
_entity.pdbx_description
1 polymer ?
#
loop_
_entity_poly.entity_id
_entity_poly.type
_entity_poly.pdbx_seq_one_letter_code
_entity_poly.pdbx_strand_id
1 'polypeptide(L)'
;MANPSGAGSIANTSDSPKFIFPRDYSFPPFYTIQPNLTTRQEQFQKWSSLIQSYCRHHRIYRLSLIDTISSPLFYNTQLKKGLSLADAVTIVDWMTGSAGGKRAEWIGSEKTIAWIWWKRPEEWASALASWVEETAQKNTVLTLYELMEGEATISQEFHKMDPEVMQKSLQVLVKQGSEVLLKSTARPDTPQPSVFASTQKNGILYLVAASKINS
;
A
#
# COMPACT_ATOMS: atom_id res chain seq x y z
N MET A 1 45.27 -25.26 33.01
CA MET A 1 43.80 -25.35 32.90
C MET A 1 43.22 -23.97 33.14
N ALA A 2 42.13 -23.65 32.42
CA ALA A 2 41.31 -22.43 32.45
C ALA A 2 41.75 -21.22 31.58
N ASN A 3 41.16 -21.16 30.38
CA ASN A 3 40.58 -19.93 29.83
C ASN A 3 39.21 -19.70 30.53
N PRO A 4 38.66 -18.48 30.51
CA PRO A 4 37.48 -18.33 29.68
C PRO A 4 37.44 -17.03 28.85
N SER A 5 37.20 -17.27 27.58
CA SER A 5 36.64 -16.44 26.51
C SER A 5 35.81 -15.24 26.95
N GLY A 6 36.21 -14.05 26.47
CA GLY A 6 35.35 -12.88 26.40
C GLY A 6 34.24 -13.09 25.40
N ALA A 7 32.99 -13.11 25.88
CA ALA A 7 31.80 -13.08 25.06
C ALA A 7 31.62 -11.68 24.48
N GLY A 8 32.04 -11.47 23.23
CA GLY A 8 31.64 -10.33 22.43
C GLY A 8 30.19 -10.53 21.98
N SER A 9 29.26 -9.78 22.57
CA SER A 9 27.87 -9.68 22.11
C SER A 9 27.85 -9.10 20.69
N ILE A 10 27.61 -9.95 19.69
CA ILE A 10 27.32 -9.53 18.33
C ILE A 10 25.86 -9.05 18.33
N ALA A 11 25.66 -7.75 18.54
CA ALA A 11 24.38 -7.12 18.27
C ALA A 11 24.16 -7.09 16.76
N ASN A 12 23.38 -8.03 16.23
CA ASN A 12 22.79 -7.95 14.90
C ASN A 12 21.74 -6.83 14.91
N THR A 13 22.15 -5.59 14.68
CA THR A 13 21.22 -4.52 14.31
C THR A 13 20.93 -4.64 12.82
N SER A 14 19.75 -5.19 12.49
CA SER A 14 19.17 -5.11 11.15
C SER A 14 18.90 -3.65 10.80
N ASP A 15 19.89 -2.99 10.18
CA ASP A 15 19.82 -1.59 9.76
C ASP A 15 18.95 -1.49 8.50
N SER A 16 17.63 -1.46 8.71
CA SER A 16 16.72 -1.03 7.64
C SER A 16 17.07 0.42 7.29
N PRO A 17 17.20 0.77 5.99
CA PRO A 17 17.60 2.12 5.61
C PRO A 17 16.65 3.15 6.23
N LYS A 18 17.21 4.24 6.76
CA LYS A 18 16.40 5.30 7.36
C LYS A 18 15.66 6.07 6.26
N PHE A 19 14.40 6.41 6.51
CA PHE A 19 13.63 7.24 5.59
C PHE A 19 14.28 8.62 5.42
N ILE A 20 14.42 9.08 4.17
CA ILE A 20 14.98 10.38 3.86
C ILE A 20 13.84 11.36 3.59
N PHE A 21 13.69 12.35 4.47
CA PHE A 21 12.69 13.40 4.30
C PHE A 21 13.07 14.38 3.19
N PRO A 22 12.10 14.88 2.40
CA PRO A 22 12.36 15.88 1.36
C PRO A 22 12.76 17.22 1.97
N ARG A 23 13.41 18.09 1.18
CA ARG A 23 13.86 19.41 1.62
C ARG A 23 12.72 20.25 2.22
N ASP A 24 11.53 20.19 1.61
CA ASP A 24 10.36 20.94 2.07
C ASP A 24 9.90 20.56 3.48
N TYR A 25 10.23 19.36 3.98
CA TYR A 25 9.93 18.93 5.36
C TYR A 25 10.66 19.81 6.41
N SER A 26 11.78 20.42 6.04
CA SER A 26 12.50 21.35 6.91
C SER A 26 12.09 22.82 6.72
N PHE A 27 11.01 23.08 5.96
CA PHE A 27 10.51 24.43 5.70
C PHE A 27 9.31 24.75 6.60
N PRO A 28 9.40 25.70 7.56
CA PRO A 28 8.33 25.95 8.52
C PRO A 28 6.94 26.26 7.93
N PRO A 29 6.81 27.04 6.84
CA PRO A 29 5.52 27.29 6.19
C PRO A 29 4.87 26.05 5.56
N PHE A 30 5.61 24.95 5.38
CA PHE A 30 5.07 23.70 4.84
C PHE A 30 3.97 23.09 5.72
N TYR A 31 4.02 23.35 7.03
CA TYR A 31 3.05 22.88 8.03
C TYR A 31 1.84 23.82 8.21
N THR A 32 1.71 24.86 7.39
CA THR A 32 0.59 25.80 7.47
C THR A 32 -0.06 25.93 6.10
N ILE A 33 -1.37 25.70 6.02
CA ILE A 33 -2.10 25.72 4.74
C ILE A 33 -1.99 27.10 4.10
N GLN A 34 -1.48 27.13 2.86
CA GLN A 34 -1.23 28.38 2.17
C GLN A 34 -2.55 29.07 1.75
N PRO A 35 -2.68 30.40 1.91
CA PRO A 35 -3.90 31.11 1.52
C PRO A 35 -4.05 31.21 0.00
N ASN A 36 -2.93 31.35 -0.73
CA ASN A 36 -2.92 31.40 -2.18
C ASN A 36 -3.21 30.02 -2.78
N LEU A 37 -4.12 29.95 -3.75
CA LEU A 37 -4.56 28.68 -4.35
C LEU A 37 -3.43 27.93 -5.06
N THR A 38 -2.62 28.62 -5.86
CA THR A 38 -1.51 28.01 -6.60
C THR A 38 -0.46 27.46 -5.64
N THR A 39 -0.06 28.25 -4.64
CA THR A 39 0.90 27.81 -3.62
C THR A 39 0.35 26.65 -2.78
N ARG A 40 -0.96 26.67 -2.47
CA ARG A 40 -1.63 25.56 -1.77
C ARG A 40 -1.63 24.29 -2.60
N GLN A 41 -1.88 24.38 -3.91
CA GLN A 41 -1.81 23.21 -4.80
C GLN A 41 -0.40 22.60 -4.80
N GLU A 42 0.64 23.42 -4.93
CA GLU A 42 2.03 22.96 -4.85
C GLU A 42 2.35 22.33 -3.48
N GLN A 43 1.89 22.96 -2.40
CA GLN A 43 2.01 22.42 -1.05
C GLN A 43 1.35 21.03 -0.95
N PHE A 44 0.15 20.86 -1.49
CA PHE A 44 -0.60 19.59 -1.43
C PHE A 44 0.06 18.51 -2.27
N GLN A 45 0.62 18.86 -3.44
CA GLN A 45 1.42 17.92 -4.25
C GLN A 45 2.65 17.43 -3.47
N LYS A 46 3.36 18.33 -2.80
CA LYS A 46 4.53 17.99 -1.96
C LYS A 46 4.14 17.09 -0.79
N TRP A 47 3.04 17.40 -0.10
CA TRP A 47 2.51 16.54 0.97
C TRP A 47 2.10 15.17 0.45
N SER A 48 1.39 15.10 -0.67
CA SER A 48 0.99 13.83 -1.29
C SER A 48 2.21 12.97 -1.63
N SER A 49 3.27 13.56 -2.18
CA SER A 49 4.53 12.86 -2.47
C SER A 49 5.23 12.36 -1.20
N LEU A 50 5.29 13.18 -0.15
CA LEU A 50 5.83 12.79 1.15
C LEU A 50 5.03 11.64 1.78
N ILE A 51 3.70 11.75 1.82
CA ILE A 51 2.82 10.71 2.39
C ILE A 51 3.01 9.39 1.64
N GLN A 52 2.99 9.41 0.30
CA GLN A 52 3.19 8.20 -0.50
C GLN A 52 4.57 7.57 -0.29
N SER A 53 5.65 8.37 -0.30
CA SER A 53 7.02 7.85 -0.12
C SER A 53 7.24 7.30 1.28
N TYR A 54 6.73 7.97 2.32
CA TYR A 54 6.77 7.49 3.69
C TYR A 54 5.98 6.19 3.86
N CYS A 55 4.75 6.15 3.35
CA CYS A 55 3.92 4.95 3.40
C CYS A 55 4.55 3.78 2.65
N ARG A 56 5.15 4.01 1.48
CA ARG A 56 5.90 3.00 0.72
C ARG A 56 7.09 2.45 1.52
N HIS A 57 7.89 3.34 2.10
CA HIS A 57 9.07 2.96 2.87
C HIS A 57 8.73 2.09 4.08
N HIS A 58 7.66 2.44 4.80
CA HIS A 58 7.21 1.72 5.99
C HIS A 58 6.18 0.62 5.70
N ARG A 59 5.83 0.39 4.42
CA ARG A 59 4.73 -0.50 3.97
C ARG A 59 3.39 -0.25 4.68
N ILE A 60 3.04 1.01 4.88
CA ILE A 60 1.78 1.44 5.51
C ILE A 60 0.72 1.66 4.43
N TYR A 61 -0.12 0.66 4.19
CA TYR A 61 -1.21 0.78 3.21
C TYR A 61 -2.44 1.50 3.78
N ARG A 62 -2.68 1.37 5.10
CA ARG A 62 -3.77 2.02 5.83
C ARG A 62 -3.18 3.05 6.79
N LEU A 63 -3.49 4.31 6.56
CA LEU A 63 -3.02 5.43 7.37
C LEU A 63 -4.14 5.87 8.31
N SER A 64 -3.95 5.63 9.61
CA SER A 64 -4.78 6.22 10.67
C SER A 64 -4.27 7.62 10.99
N LEU A 65 -5.06 8.65 10.73
CA LEU A 65 -4.63 10.04 10.96
C LEU A 65 -4.45 10.36 12.44
N ILE A 66 -5.27 9.76 13.30
CA ILE A 66 -5.19 9.97 14.76
C ILE A 66 -3.87 9.44 15.30
N ASP A 67 -3.46 8.25 14.86
CA ASP A 67 -2.22 7.62 15.34
C ASP A 67 -0.97 8.27 14.72
N THR A 68 -1.09 8.76 13.49
CA THR A 68 0.05 9.30 12.73
C THR A 68 0.28 10.79 12.94
N ILE A 69 -0.66 11.53 13.55
CA ILE A 69 -0.51 12.98 13.76
C ILE A 69 0.72 13.34 14.62
N SER A 70 1.06 12.48 15.57
CA SER A 70 2.25 12.63 16.43
C SER A 70 3.48 11.95 15.86
N SER A 71 3.36 11.28 14.72
CA SER A 71 4.46 10.56 14.07
C SER A 71 5.35 11.51 13.24
N PRO A 72 6.56 11.08 12.87
CA PRO A 72 7.44 11.85 12.00
C PRO A 72 6.84 12.24 10.65
N LEU A 73 5.77 11.57 10.20
CA LEU A 73 5.08 11.93 8.95
C LEU A 73 4.48 13.34 9.02
N PHE A 74 3.76 13.66 10.11
CA PHE A 74 3.04 14.92 10.25
C PHE A 74 3.64 15.86 11.27
N TYR A 75 4.55 15.38 12.13
CA TYR A 75 5.23 16.19 13.13
C TYR A 75 6.76 16.14 12.97
N ASN A 76 7.36 17.30 12.76
CA ASN A 76 8.80 17.49 12.72
C ASN A 76 9.31 17.96 14.09
N THR A 77 10.00 17.06 14.78
CA THR A 77 10.56 17.29 16.11
C THR A 77 11.65 18.36 16.12
N GLN A 78 12.43 18.49 15.04
CA GLN A 78 13.51 19.47 14.92
C GLN A 78 12.97 20.89 14.77
N LEU A 79 11.87 21.04 14.03
CA LEU A 79 11.19 22.33 13.89
C LEU A 79 10.17 22.60 14.99
N LYS A 80 9.83 21.58 15.80
CA LYS A 80 8.71 21.59 16.75
C LYS A 80 7.40 22.04 16.08
N LYS A 81 7.19 21.59 14.84
CA LYS A 81 6.04 21.93 14.00
C LYS A 81 5.42 20.67 13.44
N GLY A 82 4.10 20.63 13.42
CA GLY A 82 3.35 19.58 12.76
C GLY A 82 2.03 20.10 12.22
N LEU A 83 1.39 19.29 11.37
CA LEU A 83 0.04 19.58 10.91
C LEU A 83 -0.97 19.41 12.05
N SER A 84 -2.04 20.19 12.00
CA SER A 84 -3.24 19.86 12.78
C SER A 84 -3.95 18.66 12.15
N LEU A 85 -4.77 17.95 12.92
CA LEU A 85 -5.58 16.84 12.40
C LEU A 85 -6.50 17.31 11.27
N ALA A 86 -7.08 18.51 11.39
CA ALA A 86 -7.94 19.09 10.35
C ALA A 86 -7.18 19.37 9.04
N ASP A 87 -5.94 19.85 9.13
CA ASP A 87 -5.09 20.08 7.96
C ASP A 87 -4.67 18.77 7.29
N ALA A 88 -4.33 17.75 8.10
CA ALA A 88 -4.02 16.41 7.60
C ALA A 88 -5.23 15.79 6.87
N VAL A 89 -6.44 15.90 7.45
CA VAL A 89 -7.68 15.48 6.79
C VAL A 89 -7.86 16.22 5.46
N THR A 90 -7.66 17.53 5.44
CA THR A 90 -7.80 18.36 4.22
C THR A 90 -6.86 17.90 3.11
N ILE A 91 -5.60 17.60 3.44
CA ILE A 91 -4.60 17.12 2.49
C ILE A 91 -4.98 15.73 1.95
N VAL A 92 -5.33 14.79 2.83
CA VAL A 92 -5.72 13.43 2.42
C VAL A 92 -7.01 13.46 1.61
N ASP A 93 -7.96 14.33 1.96
CA ASP A 93 -9.19 14.52 1.19
C ASP A 93 -8.90 14.99 -0.23
N TRP A 94 -7.99 15.97 -0.37
CA TRP A 94 -7.52 16.40 -1.67
C TRP A 94 -6.82 15.27 -2.45
N MET A 95 -6.07 14.39 -1.78
CA MET A 95 -5.46 13.19 -2.40
C MET A 95 -6.50 12.22 -2.97
N THR A 96 -7.72 12.16 -2.42
CA THR A 96 -8.80 11.31 -2.97
C THR A 96 -9.35 11.84 -4.30
N GLY A 97 -9.22 13.15 -4.53
CA GLY A 97 -9.72 13.81 -5.73
C GLY A 97 -8.87 13.55 -6.98
N SER A 98 -9.40 13.96 -8.14
CA SER A 98 -8.68 13.91 -9.42
C SER A 98 -7.41 14.77 -9.41
N ALA A 99 -7.46 15.95 -8.77
CA ALA A 99 -6.30 16.85 -8.62
C ALA A 99 -5.15 16.20 -7.83
N GLY A 100 -5.49 15.38 -6.83
CA GLY A 100 -4.54 14.60 -6.05
C GLY A 100 -4.18 13.24 -6.67
N GLY A 101 -4.67 12.96 -7.88
CA GLY A 101 -4.38 11.72 -8.61
C GLY A 101 -5.05 10.47 -8.06
N LYS A 102 -6.09 10.61 -7.22
CA LYS A 102 -6.76 9.50 -6.51
C LYS A 102 -5.74 8.64 -5.73
N ARG A 103 -4.80 9.31 -5.05
CA ARG A 103 -3.70 8.69 -4.28
C ARG A 103 -4.12 8.29 -2.87
N ALA A 104 -5.37 8.53 -2.49
CA ALA A 104 -5.97 8.04 -1.26
C ALA A 104 -7.42 7.61 -1.46
N GLU A 105 -7.92 6.75 -0.58
CA GLU A 105 -9.33 6.33 -0.50
C GLU A 105 -9.74 6.23 0.97
N TRP A 106 -10.73 7.02 1.42
CA TRP A 106 -11.21 6.97 2.80
C TRP A 106 -11.88 5.63 3.13
N ILE A 107 -11.63 5.14 4.34
CA ILE A 107 -12.30 3.96 4.89
C ILE A 107 -13.42 4.45 5.82
N GLY A 108 -14.67 4.27 5.39
CA GLY A 108 -15.85 4.74 6.13
C GLY A 108 -16.12 6.25 5.97
N SER A 109 -17.12 6.74 6.70
CA SER A 109 -17.60 8.14 6.65
C SER A 109 -16.78 9.10 7.51
N GLU A 110 -16.11 8.60 8.55
CA GLU A 110 -15.52 9.42 9.62
C GLU A 110 -14.19 10.10 9.22
N LYS A 111 -13.65 9.82 8.03
CA LYS A 111 -12.37 10.35 7.53
C LYS A 111 -11.21 10.23 8.54
N THR A 112 -11.16 9.12 9.27
CA THR A 112 -10.12 8.83 10.27
C THR A 112 -9.00 7.96 9.72
N ILE A 113 -9.36 7.02 8.84
CA ILE A 113 -8.44 6.06 8.23
C ILE A 113 -8.60 6.13 6.71
N ALA A 114 -7.48 6.19 6.00
CA ALA A 114 -7.45 6.15 4.54
C ALA A 114 -6.50 5.07 4.03
N TRP A 115 -6.86 4.45 2.90
CA TRP A 115 -5.88 3.79 2.05
C TRP A 115 -4.97 4.83 1.41
N ILE A 116 -3.67 4.53 1.35
CA ILE A 116 -2.67 5.35 0.66
C ILE A 116 -2.10 4.57 -0.52
N TRP A 117 -2.21 5.13 -1.72
CA TRP A 117 -1.87 4.48 -2.98
C TRP A 117 -0.58 5.04 -3.60
N TRP A 118 0.60 4.65 -3.09
CA TRP A 118 1.87 4.94 -3.79
C TRP A 118 1.96 4.23 -5.15
N LYS A 119 1.26 3.10 -5.27
CA LYS A 119 0.83 2.47 -6.51
C LYS A 119 -0.65 2.13 -6.36
N ARG A 120 -1.46 2.55 -7.32
CA ARG A 120 -2.90 2.29 -7.33
C ARG A 120 -3.20 0.83 -7.68
N PRO A 121 -4.37 0.31 -7.29
CA PRO A 121 -4.78 -1.04 -7.67
C PRO A 121 -4.68 -1.31 -9.17
N GLU A 122 -4.94 -0.32 -10.03
CA GLU A 122 -4.80 -0.45 -11.48
C GLU A 122 -3.34 -0.56 -11.93
N GLU A 123 -2.42 0.15 -11.26
CA GLU A 123 -0.99 0.08 -11.55
C GLU A 123 -0.41 -1.26 -11.09
N TRP A 124 -0.89 -1.78 -9.96
CA TRP A 124 -0.56 -3.13 -9.48
C TRP A 124 -1.13 -4.22 -10.37
N ALA A 125 -2.37 -4.07 -10.84
CA ALA A 125 -2.99 -4.96 -11.80
C ALA A 125 -2.11 -5.11 -13.06
N SER A 126 -1.67 -3.99 -13.64
CA SER A 126 -0.77 -4.03 -14.79
C SER A 126 0.55 -4.75 -14.47
N ALA A 127 1.18 -4.48 -13.32
CA ALA A 127 2.41 -5.16 -12.92
C ALA A 127 2.22 -6.68 -12.73
N LEU A 128 1.09 -7.10 -12.16
CA LEU A 128 0.73 -8.51 -12.00
C LEU A 128 0.53 -9.18 -13.37
N ALA A 129 -0.21 -8.53 -14.28
CA ALA A 129 -0.44 -9.06 -15.61
C ALA A 129 0.88 -9.24 -16.39
N SER A 130 1.77 -8.24 -16.35
CA SER A 130 3.10 -8.34 -16.97
C SER A 130 3.91 -9.51 -16.40
N TRP A 131 3.93 -9.69 -15.08
CA TRP A 131 4.64 -10.81 -14.46
C TRP A 131 4.07 -12.18 -14.87
N VAL A 132 2.74 -12.34 -14.92
CA VAL A 132 2.09 -13.59 -15.36
C VAL A 132 2.44 -13.90 -16.82
N GLU A 133 2.54 -12.88 -17.67
CA GLU A 133 2.92 -13.03 -19.08
C GLU A 133 4.39 -13.41 -19.24
N GLU A 134 5.29 -12.72 -18.55
CA GLU A 134 6.74 -12.97 -18.59
C GLU A 134 7.11 -14.36 -18.07
N THR A 135 6.37 -14.88 -17.10
CA THR A 135 6.61 -16.19 -16.49
C THR A 135 5.85 -17.33 -17.18
N ALA A 136 5.13 -17.05 -18.27
CA ALA A 136 4.28 -18.00 -18.98
C ALA A 136 3.25 -18.71 -18.09
N GLN A 137 2.81 -18.06 -17.01
CA GLN A 137 1.81 -18.60 -16.06
C GLN A 137 0.37 -18.29 -16.47
N LYS A 138 0.14 -17.85 -17.71
CA LYS A 138 -1.22 -17.68 -18.26
C LYS A 138 -1.99 -18.99 -18.15
N ASN A 139 -3.27 -18.91 -17.75
CA ASN A 139 -4.15 -20.06 -17.50
C ASN A 139 -3.74 -21.01 -16.38
N THR A 140 -2.74 -20.64 -15.57
CA THR A 140 -2.39 -21.39 -14.36
C THR A 140 -3.21 -20.87 -13.19
N VAL A 141 -3.63 -21.80 -12.32
CA VAL A 141 -4.29 -21.44 -11.08
C VAL A 141 -3.23 -21.07 -10.05
N LEU A 142 -3.26 -19.84 -9.55
CA LEU A 142 -2.38 -19.39 -8.47
C LEU A 142 -3.18 -19.10 -7.20
N THR A 143 -2.56 -19.34 -6.06
CA THR A 143 -3.08 -18.94 -4.76
C THR A 143 -2.57 -17.53 -4.40
N LEU A 144 -3.28 -16.86 -3.48
CA LEU A 144 -2.83 -15.56 -2.97
C LEU A 144 -1.44 -15.67 -2.31
N TYR A 145 -1.17 -16.79 -1.66
CA TYR A 145 0.12 -17.08 -1.04
C TYR A 145 1.23 -17.22 -2.09
N GLU A 146 1.04 -17.96 -3.18
CA GLU A 146 2.05 -18.07 -4.23
C GLU A 146 2.39 -16.72 -4.86
N LEU A 147 1.40 -15.84 -5.02
CA LEU A 147 1.63 -14.48 -5.53
C LEU A 147 2.41 -13.60 -4.54
N MET A 148 2.07 -13.66 -3.25
CA MET A 148 2.61 -12.73 -2.26
C MET A 148 3.87 -13.23 -1.56
N GLU A 149 4.01 -14.55 -1.43
CA GLU A 149 5.04 -15.20 -0.61
C GLU A 149 5.77 -16.32 -1.37
N GLY A 150 5.39 -16.61 -2.61
CA GLY A 150 6.06 -17.61 -3.43
C GLY A 150 7.49 -17.23 -3.79
N GLU A 151 8.34 -18.23 -3.99
CA GLU A 151 9.76 -18.03 -4.36
C GLU A 151 9.90 -17.30 -5.69
N ALA A 152 9.00 -17.57 -6.64
CA ALA A 152 8.96 -16.93 -7.96
C ALA A 152 8.67 -15.42 -7.91
N THR A 153 8.15 -14.90 -6.80
CA THR A 153 7.78 -13.49 -6.66
C THR A 153 8.73 -12.69 -5.77
N ILE A 154 9.78 -13.29 -5.21
CA ILE A 154 10.72 -12.62 -4.28
C ILE A 154 11.33 -11.33 -4.89
N SER A 155 11.58 -11.32 -6.20
CA SER A 155 12.11 -10.15 -6.93
C SER A 155 11.06 -9.10 -7.28
N GLN A 156 9.79 -9.37 -7.04
CA GLN A 156 8.67 -8.52 -7.42
C GLN A 156 8.30 -7.55 -6.30
N GLU A 157 7.91 -6.33 -6.68
CA GLU A 157 7.57 -5.29 -5.70
C GLU A 157 6.30 -5.62 -4.91
N PHE A 158 5.42 -6.46 -5.45
CA PHE A 158 4.19 -6.92 -4.79
C PHE A 158 4.43 -8.07 -3.80
N HIS A 159 5.64 -8.60 -3.69
CA HIS A 159 5.97 -9.61 -2.69
C HIS A 159 5.78 -9.04 -1.28
N LYS A 160 5.05 -9.78 -0.44
CA LYS A 160 4.63 -9.40 0.92
C LYS A 160 3.84 -8.09 0.99
N MET A 161 3.12 -7.73 -0.07
CA MET A 161 2.20 -6.59 -0.02
C MET A 161 1.01 -6.85 0.94
N ASP A 162 0.17 -5.86 1.19
CA ASP A 162 -1.05 -6.09 1.98
C ASP A 162 -2.05 -6.96 1.17
N PRO A 163 -2.63 -8.03 1.78
CA PRO A 163 -3.54 -8.95 1.09
C PRO A 163 -4.78 -8.26 0.49
N GLU A 164 -5.30 -7.23 1.16
CA GLU A 164 -6.48 -6.51 0.73
C GLU A 164 -6.17 -5.64 -0.51
N VAL A 165 -4.95 -5.10 -0.58
CA VAL A 165 -4.46 -4.37 -1.76
C VAL A 165 -4.21 -5.30 -2.93
N MET A 166 -3.65 -6.50 -2.68
CA MET A 166 -3.53 -7.54 -3.69
C MET A 166 -4.91 -7.90 -4.25
N GLN A 167 -5.89 -8.13 -3.37
CA GLN A 167 -7.26 -8.45 -3.78
C GLN A 167 -7.92 -7.32 -4.58
N LYS A 168 -7.79 -6.05 -4.16
CA LYS A 168 -8.27 -4.89 -4.93
C LYS A 168 -7.65 -4.85 -6.34
N SER A 169 -6.36 -5.15 -6.45
CA SER A 169 -5.64 -5.15 -7.73
C SER A 169 -6.11 -6.28 -8.65
N LEU A 170 -6.32 -7.47 -8.11
CA LEU A 170 -6.87 -8.61 -8.84
C LEU A 170 -8.30 -8.37 -9.33
N GLN A 171 -9.13 -7.67 -8.54
CA GLN A 171 -10.47 -7.27 -8.98
C GLN A 171 -10.43 -6.33 -10.19
N VAL A 172 -9.39 -5.50 -10.33
CA VAL A 172 -9.21 -4.67 -11.53
C VAL A 172 -8.93 -5.55 -12.75
N LEU A 173 -8.04 -6.54 -12.64
CA LEU A 173 -7.74 -7.48 -13.73
C LEU A 173 -8.99 -8.24 -14.19
N VAL A 174 -9.80 -8.71 -13.23
CA VAL A 174 -11.08 -9.37 -13.50
C VAL A 174 -12.02 -8.47 -14.30
N LYS A 175 -12.14 -7.19 -13.92
CA LYS A 175 -12.97 -6.21 -14.66
C LYS A 175 -12.44 -5.89 -16.05
N GLN A 176 -11.12 -5.97 -16.25
CA GLN A 176 -10.46 -5.76 -17.54
C GLN A 176 -10.54 -6.99 -18.47
N GLY A 177 -11.11 -8.11 -18.01
CA GLY A 177 -11.22 -9.34 -18.80
C GLY A 177 -9.93 -10.16 -18.84
N SER A 178 -8.98 -9.91 -17.93
CA SER A 178 -7.77 -10.73 -17.82
C SER A 178 -8.07 -12.07 -17.17
N GLU A 179 -7.64 -13.16 -17.81
CA GLU A 179 -7.83 -14.53 -17.36
C GLU A 179 -6.70 -14.95 -16.40
N VAL A 180 -6.85 -14.59 -15.12
CA VAL A 180 -6.02 -15.14 -14.04
C VAL A 180 -6.92 -15.97 -13.14
N LEU A 181 -6.79 -17.29 -13.18
CA LEU A 181 -7.52 -18.16 -12.26
C LEU A 181 -6.85 -18.12 -10.89
N LEU A 182 -7.62 -17.72 -9.88
CA LEU A 182 -7.15 -17.79 -8.49
C LEU A 182 -7.94 -18.79 -7.68
N LYS A 183 -7.24 -19.60 -6.88
CA LYS A 183 -7.84 -20.43 -5.83
C LYS A 183 -7.58 -19.77 -4.48
N SER A 184 -8.65 -19.38 -3.78
CA SER A 184 -8.56 -19.08 -2.35
C SER A 184 -8.70 -20.38 -1.57
N THR A 185 -7.58 -20.95 -1.13
CA THR A 185 -7.58 -21.99 -0.09
C THR A 185 -7.17 -21.35 1.22
N ALA A 186 -8.14 -21.14 2.11
CA ALA A 186 -7.90 -20.62 3.44
C ALA A 186 -7.03 -21.61 4.26
N ARG A 187 -6.10 -21.10 5.05
CA ARG A 187 -5.54 -21.85 6.18
C ARG A 187 -6.63 -21.91 7.27
N PRO A 188 -6.80 -23.03 7.99
CA PRO A 188 -7.84 -23.14 9.02
C PRO A 188 -7.78 -22.09 10.16
N ASP A 189 -6.63 -21.43 10.36
CA ASP A 189 -6.33 -20.71 11.61
C ASP A 189 -6.30 -19.18 11.52
N THR A 190 -6.72 -18.56 10.41
CA THR A 190 -6.68 -17.09 10.26
C THR A 190 -8.08 -16.47 10.24
N PRO A 191 -8.44 -15.58 11.18
CA PRO A 191 -9.72 -14.87 11.18
C PRO A 191 -9.84 -13.94 9.96
N GLN A 192 -10.99 -14.01 9.27
CA GLN A 192 -11.28 -13.30 8.02
C GLN A 192 -11.76 -11.86 8.24
N PRO A 193 -11.37 -10.89 7.40
CA PRO A 193 -12.21 -9.75 7.08
C PRO A 193 -13.21 -10.14 5.98
N SER A 194 -14.48 -10.05 6.33
CA SER A 194 -15.64 -10.46 5.55
C SER A 194 -15.96 -9.51 4.39
N VAL A 195 -15.51 -9.78 3.16
CA VAL A 195 -16.17 -9.27 1.93
C VAL A 195 -15.96 -10.25 0.76
N PHE A 196 -17.06 -10.88 0.33
CA PHE A 196 -17.15 -11.86 -0.76
C PHE A 196 -17.64 -11.22 -2.09
N ALA A 197 -17.24 -11.81 -3.23
CA ALA A 197 -18.13 -12.04 -4.38
C ALA A 197 -17.61 -13.24 -5.19
N SER A 198 -18.52 -14.19 -5.48
CA SER A 198 -18.22 -15.59 -5.80
C SER A 198 -18.75 -16.02 -7.17
N THR A 199 -18.10 -17.01 -7.78
CA THR A 199 -18.83 -18.18 -8.28
C THR A 199 -18.25 -19.42 -7.58
N GLN A 200 -19.06 -20.08 -6.75
CA GLN A 200 -18.69 -21.34 -6.12
C GLN A 200 -18.92 -22.50 -7.10
N LYS A 201 -17.87 -23.30 -7.33
CA LYS A 201 -18.02 -24.71 -7.73
C LYS A 201 -17.13 -25.53 -6.80
N ASN A 202 -17.73 -26.45 -6.03
CA ASN A 202 -17.07 -27.36 -5.10
C ASN A 202 -16.28 -26.70 -3.94
N GLY A 203 -16.81 -25.63 -3.31
CA GLY A 203 -16.20 -25.05 -2.09
C GLY A 203 -14.86 -24.34 -2.30
N ILE A 204 -14.42 -24.19 -3.54
CA ILE A 204 -13.22 -23.47 -3.94
C ILE A 204 -13.65 -22.14 -4.57
N LEU A 205 -13.13 -21.02 -4.04
CA LEU A 205 -13.35 -19.70 -4.63
C LEU A 205 -12.46 -19.60 -5.87
N TYR A 206 -13.08 -19.60 -7.05
CA TYR A 206 -12.41 -19.30 -8.32
C TYR A 206 -12.66 -17.83 -8.66
N LEU A 207 -11.61 -17.02 -8.77
CA LEU A 207 -11.71 -15.77 -9.52
C LEU A 207 -11.61 -16.14 -11.00
N VAL A 208 -12.75 -16.44 -11.61
CA VAL A 208 -12.88 -16.58 -13.07
C VAL A 208 -13.68 -15.36 -13.53
N ALA A 209 -13.00 -14.39 -14.14
CA ALA A 209 -13.66 -13.41 -14.97
C ALA A 209 -14.02 -14.13 -16.27
N ALA A 210 -15.28 -14.54 -16.43
CA ALA A 210 -15.75 -15.09 -17.68
C ALA A 210 -15.65 -14.00 -18.76
N SER A 211 -14.66 -14.09 -19.65
CA SER A 211 -14.77 -13.47 -20.95
C SER A 211 -15.95 -14.15 -21.65
N LYS A 212 -16.97 -13.37 -22.04
CA LYS A 212 -17.97 -13.86 -22.98
C LYS A 212 -17.24 -14.22 -24.26
N ILE A 213 -17.00 -15.52 -24.45
CA ILE A 213 -16.74 -16.10 -25.76
C ILE A 213 -18.05 -15.95 -26.52
N ASN A 214 -18.24 -14.82 -27.21
CA ASN A 214 -19.21 -14.77 -28.29
C ASN A 214 -18.58 -15.50 -29.48
N SER A 215 -19.15 -16.66 -29.79
CA SER A 215 -19.09 -17.30 -31.10
C SER A 215 -19.68 -16.40 -32.19
#